data_AF-A0A7C2SYX1-F1
#
_entry.id   AF-A0A7C2SYX1-F1
#
_cell.length_a   1.000
_cell.length_b   1.000
_cell.length_c   1.000
_cell.angle_alpha   90.00
_cell.angle_beta   90.00
_cell.angle_gamma   90.00
#
_symmetry.space_group_name_H-M   'P 1'
#
loop_
_entity.id
_entity.type
_entity.pdbx_description
1 polymer ?
#
loop_
_entity_poly.entity_id
_entity_poly.type
_entity_poly.pdbx_seq_one_letter_code
_entity_poly.pdbx_strand_id
1 'polypeptide(L)'
;MARQPKKEWLTEREAAEFLGVRLSLLTAWRKRGIMPVRPNPTGRGVLYDAQALQRIKELADKLAQLGIPSPVSAVVQGRVPVKWLTQLLGISRQRLYQLVPGSLTWEKALTLLERRVNRNPTLKTLYQALKRWLPKIAQGQKVQGRKQQRAKTSSRHSR
;
A
#
# COMPACT_ATOMS: atom_id res chain seq x y z
N MET A 1 -2.33 -15.47 16.18
CA MET A 1 -3.45 -15.53 15.21
C MET A 1 -4.21 -14.22 15.25
N ALA A 2 -4.26 -13.47 14.13
CA ALA A 2 -5.02 -12.21 14.09
C ALA A 2 -6.53 -12.52 14.08
N ARG A 3 -7.26 -12.05 15.08
CA ARG A 3 -8.73 -12.16 15.13
C ARG A 3 -9.32 -11.51 13.87
N GLN A 4 -10.09 -12.26 13.10
CA GLN A 4 -10.85 -11.68 11.99
C GLN A 4 -11.89 -10.72 12.56
N PRO A 5 -12.03 -9.51 12.00
CA PRO A 5 -13.04 -8.57 12.45
C PRO A 5 -14.43 -9.11 12.06
N LYS A 6 -15.27 -9.42 13.06
CA LYS A 6 -16.70 -9.73 12.87
C LYS A 6 -17.52 -8.51 12.39
N LYS A 7 -16.97 -7.29 12.56
CA LYS A 7 -17.59 -6.03 12.13
C LYS A 7 -17.10 -5.67 10.74
N GLU A 8 -18.04 -5.33 9.84
CA GLU A 8 -17.71 -4.81 8.50
C GLU A 8 -16.98 -3.46 8.55
N TRP A 9 -17.17 -2.70 9.63
CA TRP A 9 -16.64 -1.35 9.78
C TRP A 9 -15.94 -1.19 11.12
N LEU A 10 -14.73 -0.63 11.08
CA LEU A 10 -13.87 -0.43 12.24
C LEU A 10 -13.65 1.05 12.50
N THR A 11 -13.66 1.43 13.77
CA THR A 11 -13.26 2.77 14.21
C THR A 11 -11.77 3.01 13.94
N GLU A 12 -11.33 4.26 14.00
CA GLU A 12 -9.92 4.60 13.77
C GLU A 12 -8.96 3.89 14.74
N ARG A 13 -9.39 3.69 16.00
CA ARG A 13 -8.61 2.94 17.00
C ARG A 13 -8.54 1.45 16.67
N GLU A 14 -9.69 0.82 16.41
CA GLU A 14 -9.76 -0.61 16.03
C GLU A 14 -8.96 -0.87 14.73
N ALA A 15 -9.04 0.03 13.75
CA ALA A 15 -8.30 -0.05 12.50
C ALA A 15 -6.78 0.04 12.70
N ALA A 16 -6.32 0.97 13.55
CA ALA A 16 -4.91 1.14 13.85
C ALA A 16 -4.34 -0.09 14.58
N GLU A 17 -5.07 -0.59 15.57
CA GLU A 17 -4.71 -1.81 16.30
C GLU A 17 -4.69 -3.02 15.36
N PHE A 18 -5.72 -3.16 14.51
CA PHE A 18 -5.84 -4.25 13.56
C PHE A 18 -4.65 -4.30 12.58
N LEU A 19 -4.22 -3.15 12.08
CA LEU A 19 -3.04 -3.02 11.21
C LEU A 19 -1.71 -3.05 11.98
N GLY A 20 -1.72 -2.96 13.30
CA GLY A 20 -0.50 -2.85 14.11
C GLY A 20 0.28 -1.56 13.88
N VAL A 21 -0.41 -0.45 13.58
CA VAL A 21 0.20 0.86 13.30
C VAL A 21 -0.21 1.91 14.32
N ARG A 22 0.59 2.98 14.44
CA ARG A 22 0.23 4.12 15.28
C ARG A 22 -1.00 4.85 14.71
N LEU A 23 -1.89 5.30 15.58
CA LEU A 23 -3.09 6.05 15.22
C LEU A 23 -2.78 7.30 14.39
N SER A 24 -1.69 8.00 14.73
CA SER A 24 -1.22 9.19 14.00
C SER A 24 -0.82 8.88 12.56
N LEU A 25 -0.26 7.70 12.31
CA LEU A 25 0.13 7.25 10.97
C LEU A 25 -1.11 6.94 10.13
N LEU A 26 -2.08 6.22 10.71
CA LEU A 26 -3.36 5.94 10.05
C LEU A 26 -4.10 7.25 9.71
N THR A 27 -4.14 8.20 10.65
CA THR A 27 -4.72 9.53 10.45
C THR A 27 -4.04 10.27 9.29
N ALA A 28 -2.71 10.20 9.20
CA ALA A 28 -1.96 10.83 8.12
C ALA A 28 -2.29 10.21 6.75
N TRP A 29 -2.47 8.90 6.66
CA TRP A 29 -2.87 8.23 5.41
C TRP A 29 -4.29 8.62 4.98
N ARG A 30 -5.22 8.70 5.93
CA ARG A 30 -6.57 9.21 5.68
C ARG A 30 -6.55 10.65 5.15
N LYS A 31 -5.84 11.56 5.81
CA LYS A 31 -5.74 12.97 5.40
C LYS A 31 -5.14 13.13 3.99
N ARG A 32 -4.30 12.19 3.57
CA ARG A 32 -3.71 12.13 2.23
C ARG A 32 -4.61 11.43 1.20
N GLY A 33 -5.81 10.99 1.58
CA GLY A 33 -6.75 10.29 0.70
C GLY A 33 -6.30 8.89 0.27
N ILE A 34 -5.37 8.27 0.99
CA ILE A 34 -4.80 6.97 0.63
C ILE A 34 -5.68 5.82 1.11
N MET A 35 -6.41 6.02 2.20
CA MET A 35 -7.30 5.01 2.77
C MET A 35 -8.77 5.37 2.52
N PRO A 36 -9.59 4.43 2.02
CA PRO A 36 -11.03 4.64 1.91
C PRO A 36 -11.64 4.69 3.31
N VAL A 37 -12.41 5.74 3.57
CA VAL A 37 -13.12 5.94 4.84
C VAL A 37 -14.53 6.40 4.57
N ARG A 38 -15.42 6.15 5.52
CA ARG A 38 -16.76 6.75 5.55
C ARG A 38 -16.97 7.53 6.85
N PRO A 39 -17.85 8.55 6.86
CA PRO A 39 -18.26 9.21 8.09
C PRO A 39 -18.88 8.19 9.05
N ASN A 40 -18.65 8.36 10.36
CA ASN A 40 -19.33 7.57 11.37
C ASN A 40 -20.78 8.10 11.55
N PRO A 41 -21.84 7.31 11.28
CA PRO A 41 -23.21 7.79 11.43
C PRO A 41 -23.65 7.94 12.90
N THR A 42 -23.01 7.23 13.84
CA THR A 42 -23.43 7.18 15.26
C THR A 42 -22.59 8.06 16.19
N GLY A 43 -21.66 8.86 15.67
CA GLY A 43 -20.81 9.70 16.50
C GLY A 43 -19.71 10.43 15.71
N ARG A 44 -18.74 10.99 16.43
CA ARG A 44 -17.60 11.69 15.82
C ARG A 44 -16.58 10.70 15.25
N GLY A 45 -15.96 11.07 14.14
CA GLY A 45 -14.85 10.32 13.53
C GLY A 45 -15.20 9.65 12.21
N VAL A 46 -14.35 8.71 11.80
CA VAL A 46 -14.50 7.95 10.55
C VAL A 46 -14.46 6.46 10.81
N LEU A 47 -15.04 5.71 9.88
CA LEU A 47 -15.00 4.25 9.85
C LEU A 47 -14.19 3.76 8.65
N TYR A 48 -13.44 2.70 8.88
CA TYR A 48 -12.62 1.99 7.90
C TYR A 48 -13.29 0.67 7.55
N ASP A 49 -13.22 0.30 6.28
CA ASP A 49 -13.72 -0.98 5.77
C ASP A 49 -12.80 -2.12 6.24
N ALA A 50 -13.37 -3.05 7.00
CA ALA A 50 -12.63 -4.17 7.58
C ALA A 50 -12.02 -5.11 6.52
N GLN A 51 -12.72 -5.35 5.39
CA GLN A 51 -12.19 -6.17 4.30
C GLN A 51 -11.03 -5.48 3.60
N ALA A 52 -11.11 -4.16 3.40
CA ALA A 52 -10.00 -3.40 2.83
C ALA A 52 -8.76 -3.47 3.74
N LEU A 53 -8.94 -3.33 5.06
CA LEU A 53 -7.85 -3.46 6.03
C LEU A 53 -7.27 -4.89 6.06
N GLN A 54 -8.13 -5.92 6.00
CA GLN A 54 -7.71 -7.32 5.95
C GLN A 54 -6.81 -7.58 4.73
N ARG A 55 -7.18 -7.09 3.54
CA ARG A 55 -6.35 -7.21 2.33
C ARG A 55 -4.98 -6.54 2.50
N ILE A 56 -4.95 -5.35 3.11
CA ILE A 56 -3.70 -4.65 3.40
C ILE A 56 -2.83 -5.47 4.34
N LYS A 57 -3.43 -6.03 5.40
CA LYS A 57 -2.73 -6.84 6.39
C LYS A 57 -2.14 -8.11 5.78
N GLU A 58 -2.92 -8.87 5.01
CA GLU A 58 -2.44 -10.08 4.34
C GLU A 58 -1.27 -9.82 3.38
N LEU A 59 -1.32 -8.69 2.67
CA LEU A 59 -0.22 -8.27 1.81
C LEU A 59 0.99 -7.84 2.65
N ALA A 60 0.77 -7.09 3.72
CA ALA A 60 1.84 -6.66 4.61
C ALA A 60 2.54 -7.86 5.26
N ASP A 61 1.80 -8.88 5.70
CA ASP A 61 2.36 -10.10 6.27
C ASP A 61 3.24 -10.84 5.25
N LYS A 62 2.81 -10.92 3.99
CA LYS A 62 3.61 -11.48 2.89
C LYS A 62 4.87 -10.67 2.61
N LEU A 63 4.78 -9.34 2.63
CA LEU A 63 5.96 -8.48 2.49
C LEU A 63 6.91 -8.62 3.68
N ALA A 64 6.38 -8.80 4.89
CA ALA A 64 7.17 -9.04 6.10
C ALA A 64 7.96 -10.35 6.00
N GLN A 65 7.35 -11.42 5.46
CA GLN A 65 8.02 -12.68 5.18
C GLN A 65 9.18 -12.54 4.18
N LEU A 66 9.13 -11.55 3.28
CA LEU A 66 10.22 -11.20 2.37
C LEU A 66 11.26 -10.24 2.99
N GLY A 67 11.17 -9.97 4.30
CA GLY A 67 12.08 -9.07 5.01
C GLY A 67 11.90 -7.59 4.68
N ILE A 68 10.76 -7.19 4.10
CA ILE A 68 10.50 -5.79 3.76
C ILE A 68 10.19 -5.01 5.05
N PRO A 69 10.91 -3.91 5.34
CA PRO A 69 10.65 -3.10 6.51
C PRO A 69 9.38 -2.28 6.34
N SER A 70 8.66 -2.06 7.45
CA SER A 70 7.40 -1.28 7.46
C SER A 70 6.39 -1.74 6.39
N PRO A 71 6.04 -3.03 6.35
CA PRO A 71 5.32 -3.63 5.24
C PRO A 71 3.94 -3.01 5.01
N VAL A 72 3.21 -2.66 6.07
CA VAL A 72 1.91 -1.97 5.96
C VAL A 72 2.04 -0.63 5.25
N SER A 73 3.08 0.16 5.58
CA SER A 73 3.34 1.43 4.91
C SER A 73 3.67 1.24 3.43
N ALA A 74 4.43 0.19 3.12
CA ALA A 74 4.85 -0.13 1.77
C ALA A 74 3.66 -0.57 0.88
N VAL A 75 2.69 -1.30 1.45
CA VAL A 75 1.41 -1.63 0.80
C VAL A 75 0.57 -0.38 0.59
N VAL A 76 0.30 0.37 1.67
CA VAL A 76 -0.62 1.52 1.64
C VAL A 76 -0.12 2.62 0.69
N GLN A 77 1.18 2.93 0.71
CA GLN A 77 1.75 3.99 -0.13
C GLN A 77 2.09 3.52 -1.55
N GLY A 78 2.10 2.20 -1.81
CA GLY A 78 2.56 1.65 -3.08
C GLY A 78 4.04 1.93 -3.37
N ARG A 79 4.85 2.13 -2.33
CA ARG A 79 6.28 2.50 -2.43
C ARG A 79 7.16 1.44 -1.79
N VAL A 80 8.33 1.24 -2.40
CA VAL A 80 9.33 0.31 -1.89
C VAL A 80 10.30 1.03 -0.95
N PRO A 81 10.63 0.46 0.22
CA PRO A 81 11.66 1.02 1.07
C PRO A 81 13.02 1.03 0.35
N VAL A 82 13.58 2.22 0.17
CA VAL A 82 14.85 2.45 -0.55
C VAL A 82 15.98 1.61 0.05
N LYS A 83 16.13 1.63 1.37
CA LYS A 83 17.20 0.91 2.08
C LYS A 83 17.16 -0.60 1.81
N TRP A 84 15.97 -1.19 1.86
CA TRP A 84 15.78 -2.61 1.57
C TRP A 84 16.18 -2.94 0.14
N LEU A 85 15.74 -2.13 -0.84
CA LEU A 85 16.07 -2.39 -2.24
C LEU A 85 17.56 -2.21 -2.54
N THR A 86 18.21 -1.21 -1.95
CA THR A 86 19.66 -1.00 -2.10
C THR A 86 20.47 -2.15 -1.52
N GLN A 87 20.06 -2.67 -0.36
CA GLN A 87 20.71 -3.83 0.27
C GLN A 87 20.50 -5.09 -0.56
N LEU A 88 19.28 -5.32 -1.05
CA LEU A 88 18.93 -6.48 -1.86
C LEU A 88 19.69 -6.51 -3.20
N LEU A 89 19.87 -5.35 -3.83
CA LEU A 89 20.55 -5.23 -5.11
C LEU A 89 22.07 -5.06 -4.98
N GLY A 90 22.59 -4.81 -3.77
CA GLY A 90 24.00 -4.50 -3.54
C GLY A 90 24.46 -3.23 -4.26
N ILE A 91 23.60 -2.20 -4.34
CA ILE A 91 23.91 -0.92 -5.01
C ILE A 91 23.72 0.28 -4.08
N SER A 92 24.44 1.36 -4.35
CA SER A 92 24.26 2.62 -3.63
C SER A 92 22.90 3.26 -3.91
N ARG A 93 22.42 4.08 -2.96
CA ARG A 93 21.17 4.86 -3.10
C ARG A 93 21.21 5.79 -4.31
N GLN A 94 22.35 6.41 -4.57
CA GLN A 94 22.55 7.28 -5.73
C GLN A 94 22.42 6.49 -7.04
N ARG A 95 23.04 5.31 -7.12
CA ARG A 95 22.89 4.43 -8.29
C ARG A 95 21.44 3.99 -8.48
N LEU A 96 20.73 3.71 -7.40
CA LEU A 96 19.31 3.38 -7.47
C LEU A 96 18.48 4.52 -8.08
N TYR A 97 18.70 5.77 -7.67
CA TYR A 97 17.97 6.92 -8.24
C TYR A 97 18.35 7.24 -9.68
N GLN A 98 19.57 6.91 -10.11
CA GLN A 98 19.95 6.97 -11.53
C GLN A 98 19.18 5.93 -12.36
N LEU A 99 18.99 4.73 -11.81
CA LEU A 99 18.28 3.64 -12.50
C LEU A 99 16.76 3.81 -12.46
N VAL A 100 16.24 4.47 -11.42
CA VAL A 100 14.83 4.71 -11.19
C VAL A 100 14.61 6.18 -10.87
N PRO A 101 14.50 7.03 -11.91
CA PRO A 101 14.18 8.43 -11.71
C PRO A 101 12.76 8.58 -11.15
N GLY A 102 12.62 9.48 -10.18
CA GLY A 102 11.35 9.79 -9.52
C GLY A 102 10.97 8.83 -8.39
N SER A 103 9.68 8.54 -8.25
CA SER A 103 9.16 7.70 -7.16
C SER A 103 9.53 6.23 -7.36
N LEU A 104 10.03 5.61 -6.28
CA LEU A 104 10.35 4.19 -6.22
C LEU A 104 9.07 3.37 -5.93
N THR A 105 8.33 3.06 -7.00
CA THR A 105 7.13 2.22 -6.94
C THR A 105 7.47 0.74 -7.03
N TRP A 106 6.51 -0.11 -6.65
CA TRP A 106 6.64 -1.56 -6.79
C TRP A 106 6.89 -2.02 -8.23
N GLU A 107 6.29 -1.37 -9.23
CA GLU A 107 6.50 -1.68 -10.65
C GLU A 107 7.95 -1.44 -11.06
N LYS A 108 8.50 -0.26 -10.75
CA LYS A 108 9.89 0.07 -11.09
C LYS A 108 10.88 -0.83 -10.34
N ALA A 109 10.56 -1.21 -9.09
CA ALA A 109 11.37 -2.17 -8.33
C ALA A 109 11.34 -3.57 -8.96
N LEU A 110 10.18 -4.05 -9.43
CA LEU A 110 10.07 -5.32 -10.17
C LEU A 110 10.93 -5.30 -11.44
N THR A 111 10.90 -4.22 -12.22
CA THR A 111 11.74 -4.09 -13.43
C THR A 111 13.24 -4.16 -13.08
N LEU A 112 13.68 -3.55 -11.97
CA LEU A 112 15.08 -3.66 -11.53
C LEU A 112 15.44 -5.08 -11.11
N LEU A 113 14.56 -5.74 -10.37
CA LEU A 113 14.77 -7.12 -9.92
C LEU A 113 14.84 -8.08 -11.10
N GLU A 114 13.97 -7.92 -12.09
CA GLU A 114 13.95 -8.71 -13.33
C GLU A 114 15.29 -8.65 -14.07
N ARG A 115 15.86 -7.44 -14.22
CA ARG A 115 17.17 -7.23 -14.87
C ARG A 115 18.32 -7.91 -14.13
N ARG A 116 18.16 -8.16 -12.82
CA ARG A 116 19.19 -8.76 -11.95
C ARG A 116 18.92 -10.23 -11.64
N VAL A 117 17.74 -10.73 -12.00
CA VAL A 117 17.27 -12.08 -11.66
C VAL A 117 18.15 -13.17 -12.26
N ASN A 118 18.70 -12.93 -13.45
CA ASN A 118 19.58 -13.87 -14.14
C ASN A 118 20.94 -14.03 -13.46
N ARG A 119 21.31 -13.12 -12.55
CA ARG A 119 22.60 -13.13 -11.85
C ARG A 119 22.51 -13.66 -10.41
N ASN A 120 21.30 -13.87 -9.87
CA ASN A 120 21.13 -14.31 -8.49
C ASN A 120 19.82 -15.12 -8.32
N PRO A 121 19.89 -16.43 -8.02
CA PRO A 121 18.72 -17.29 -7.86
C PRO A 121 17.82 -16.88 -6.68
N THR A 122 18.36 -16.29 -5.62
CA THR A 122 17.57 -15.76 -4.49
C THR A 122 16.68 -14.61 -4.92
N LEU A 123 17.15 -13.75 -5.84
CA LEU A 123 16.33 -12.68 -6.42
C LEU A 123 15.21 -13.24 -7.30
N LYS A 124 15.38 -14.42 -7.88
CA LYS A 124 14.36 -15.09 -8.70
C LYS A 124 13.14 -15.47 -7.88
N THR A 125 13.35 -16.12 -6.74
CA THR A 125 12.26 -16.51 -5.83
C THR A 125 11.50 -15.27 -5.33
N LEU A 126 12.24 -14.22 -4.94
CA LEU A 126 11.66 -12.98 -4.45
C LEU A 126 10.90 -12.22 -5.55
N TYR A 127 11.46 -12.11 -6.75
CA TYR A 127 10.80 -11.51 -7.91
C TYR A 127 9.50 -12.25 -8.26
N GLN A 128 9.50 -13.58 -8.29
CA GLN A 128 8.30 -14.35 -8.57
C GLN A 128 7.22 -14.18 -7.50
N ALA A 129 7.61 -14.18 -6.21
CA ALA A 129 6.68 -13.93 -5.11
C ALA A 129 6.03 -12.55 -5.23
N LEU A 130 6.83 -11.50 -5.46
CA LEU A 130 6.34 -10.14 -5.65
C LEU A 130 5.45 -9.99 -6.89
N LYS A 131 5.87 -10.56 -8.04
CA LYS A 131 5.10 -10.53 -9.29
C LYS A 131 3.73 -11.20 -9.14
N ARG A 132 3.61 -12.24 -8.32
CA ARG A 132 2.34 -12.92 -8.03
C ARG A 132 1.39 -12.08 -7.17
N TRP A 133 1.92 -11.25 -6.27
CA TRP A 133 1.13 -10.53 -5.28
C TRP A 133 0.81 -9.08 -5.66
N LEU A 134 1.71 -8.39 -6.36
CA LEU A 134 1.61 -6.97 -6.70
C LEU A 134 0.50 -6.58 -7.70
N PRO A 135 0.11 -7.41 -8.70
CA PRO A 135 -1.03 -7.09 -9.57
C PRO A 135 -2.34 -6.88 -8.80
N LYS A 136 -2.50 -7.52 -7.64
CA LYS A 136 -3.64 -7.36 -6.74
C LYS A 136 -3.66 -6.01 -6.02
N ILE A 137 -2.51 -5.33 -5.93
CA ILE A 137 -2.35 -4.01 -5.29
C ILE A 137 -2.74 -2.89 -6.28
N ALA A 138 -2.40 -3.02 -7.56
CA ALA A 138 -2.71 -2.01 -8.59
C ALA A 138 -4.21 -1.92 -8.93
N GLN A 139 -4.95 -3.04 -8.83
CA GLN A 139 -6.40 -3.04 -9.05
C GLN A 139 -7.20 -2.34 -7.94
N GLY A 140 -6.68 -2.31 -6.70
CA GLY A 140 -7.31 -1.58 -5.59
C GLY A 140 -7.23 -0.05 -5.73
N GLN A 141 -6.22 0.47 -6.42
CA GLN A 141 -6.04 1.92 -6.62
C GLN A 141 -6.78 2.46 -7.86
N LYS A 142 -6.89 1.68 -8.95
CA LYS A 142 -7.52 2.16 -10.20
C LYS A 142 -9.04 2.34 -10.12
N VAL A 143 -9.73 1.70 -9.17
CA VAL A 143 -11.21 1.72 -9.12
C VAL A 143 -11.78 3.02 -8.52
N GLN A 144 -11.04 3.77 -7.70
CA GLN A 144 -11.61 4.94 -6.99
C GLN A 144 -11.16 6.32 -7.50
N GLY A 145 -10.01 6.42 -8.20
CA GLY A 145 -9.58 7.68 -8.82
C GLY A 145 -10.55 8.22 -9.88
N ARG A 146 -11.36 7.35 -10.50
CA ARG A 146 -12.36 7.76 -11.53
C ARG A 146 -13.72 8.18 -10.96
N LYS A 147 -14.07 7.82 -9.72
CA LYS A 147 -15.39 8.15 -9.16
C LYS A 147 -15.46 9.52 -8.47
N GLN A 148 -14.35 10.07 -7.98
CA GLN A 148 -14.38 11.38 -7.31
C GLN A 148 -14.38 12.58 -8.27
N GLN A 149 -14.01 12.42 -9.55
CA GLN A 149 -14.02 13.53 -10.51
C GLN A 149 -15.37 13.76 -11.21
N ARG A 150 -16.35 12.85 -11.10
CA ARG A 150 -17.66 13.01 -11.75
C ARG A 150 -18.74 13.69 -10.90
N ALA A 151 -18.51 13.95 -9.61
CA ALA A 151 -19.52 14.54 -8.72
C ALA A 151 -19.42 16.07 -8.54
N LYS A 152 -18.44 16.74 -9.15
CA LYS A 152 -18.24 18.20 -9.01
C LYS A 152 -18.60 19.05 -10.23
N THR A 153 -19.18 18.45 -11.28
CA THR A 153 -19.51 19.16 -12.53
C THR A 153 -21.01 19.24 -12.86
N SER A 154 -21.92 18.83 -11.97
CA SER A 154 -23.38 18.90 -12.22
C SER A 154 -24.15 19.89 -11.35
N SER A 155 -23.51 20.84 -10.66
CA SER A 155 -24.21 21.89 -9.93
C SER A 155 -23.75 23.30 -10.34
N ARG A 156 -23.78 23.60 -11.64
CA ARG A 156 -23.71 24.99 -12.12
C ARG A 156 -24.23 25.12 -13.55
N HIS A 157 -25.55 25.07 -13.73
CA HIS A 157 -26.30 25.89 -14.70
C HIS A 157 -27.78 25.54 -14.64
N SER A 158 -28.56 26.38 -13.96
CA SER A 158 -29.96 26.67 -14.28
C SER A 158 -30.20 28.05 -13.68
N ARG A 159 -29.97 29.07 -14.52
CA ARG A 159 -30.72 30.32 -14.43
C ARG A 159 -32.02 30.11 -15.19
#